data_AF-A0A7C2ATR9-F1
#
_entry.id   AF-A0A7C2ATR9-F1
#
_cell.length_a   1.000
_cell.length_b   1.000
_cell.length_c   1.000
_cell.angle_alpha   90.00
_cell.angle_beta   90.00
_cell.angle_gamma   90.00
#
_symmetry.space_group_name_H-M   'P 1'
#
loop_
_entity.id
_entity.type
_entity.pdbx_description
1 polymer ?
#
loop_
_entity_poly.entity_id
_entity_poly.type
_entity_poly.pdbx_seq_one_letter_code
_entity_poly.pdbx_strand_id
1 'polypeptide(L)'
;MQQSRVSHLAAKNLIPPLIVLKVRVGLLSILELDSKGRLTIPKKLREALNIERKVLVINAGDHLKVIPLPSDPFEVLEGALDLKKPFGELRKGAEFLAEKEARGE
;
A
#
# COMPACT_ATOMS: atom_id res chain seq x y z
N MET A 1 24.82 -38.50 19.49
CA MET A 1 26.17 -38.21 18.99
C MET A 1 26.09 -38.23 17.46
N GLN A 2 26.30 -37.05 16.85
CA GLN A 2 26.59 -36.72 15.43
C GLN A 2 25.59 -37.17 14.33
N GLN A 3 24.83 -36.25 13.72
CA GLN A 3 25.19 -35.35 12.59
C GLN A 3 25.59 -36.09 11.30
N SER A 4 24.74 -36.01 10.27
CA SER A 4 25.04 -35.30 9.00
C SER A 4 24.13 -35.78 7.86
N ARG A 5 23.36 -34.84 7.29
CA ARG A 5 23.26 -34.59 5.84
C ARG A 5 22.37 -33.38 5.60
N VAL A 6 23.02 -32.23 5.71
CA VAL A 6 22.65 -31.00 5.03
C VAL A 6 22.75 -31.28 3.53
N SER A 7 21.63 -31.28 2.82
CA SER A 7 21.58 -31.03 1.37
C SER A 7 20.15 -31.20 0.84
N HIS A 8 19.29 -30.20 1.03
CA HIS A 8 18.17 -29.90 0.10
C HIS A 8 17.83 -28.41 0.12
N LEU A 9 18.87 -27.57 0.15
CA LEU A 9 18.79 -26.23 -0.43
C LEU A 9 18.82 -26.39 -1.95
N ALA A 10 17.65 -26.65 -2.54
CA ALA A 10 17.43 -26.43 -3.96
C ALA A 10 16.44 -25.27 -4.07
N ALA A 11 17.02 -24.08 -4.01
CA ALA A 11 16.62 -22.88 -4.73
C ALA A 11 15.37 -23.08 -5.62
N LYS A 12 14.20 -22.78 -5.06
CA LYS A 12 13.02 -22.44 -5.86
C LYS A 12 12.74 -20.96 -5.63
N ASN A 13 13.37 -20.19 -6.51
CA ASN A 13 12.92 -18.88 -6.96
C ASN A 13 13.05 -17.75 -5.94
N LEU A 14 14.32 -17.49 -5.63
CA LEU A 14 14.86 -16.18 -5.30
C LEU A 14 14.76 -15.23 -6.52
N ILE A 15 13.55 -14.78 -6.83
CA ILE A 15 13.32 -13.51 -7.54
C ILE A 15 12.02 -12.97 -6.93
N PRO A 16 12.05 -11.93 -6.06
CA PRO A 16 10.80 -11.23 -5.73
C PRO A 16 10.20 -10.79 -7.07
N PRO A 17 8.91 -11.06 -7.36
CA PRO A 17 8.34 -10.65 -8.63
C PRO A 17 8.64 -9.17 -8.77
N LEU A 18 9.48 -8.91 -9.79
CA LEU A 18 9.82 -7.60 -10.29
C LEU A 18 8.61 -6.71 -10.06
N ILE A 19 8.77 -5.59 -9.34
CA ILE A 19 7.73 -4.56 -9.24
C ILE A 19 7.44 -4.20 -10.70
N VAL A 20 6.45 -4.87 -11.29
CA VAL A 20 5.94 -4.56 -12.60
C VAL A 20 5.19 -3.28 -12.30
N LEU A 21 5.89 -2.16 -12.46
CA LEU A 21 5.29 -0.85 -12.51
C LEU A 21 4.37 -0.91 -13.73
N LYS A 22 3.13 -1.36 -13.51
CA LYS A 22 2.11 -1.45 -14.53
C LYS A 22 1.80 -0.01 -14.89
N VAL A 23 2.49 0.51 -15.90
CA VAL A 23 2.24 1.82 -16.49
C VAL A 23 0.80 1.77 -16.98
N ARG A 24 -0.10 2.31 -16.18
CA ARG A 24 -1.52 2.37 -16.46
C ARG A 24 -1.66 3.53 -17.43
N VAL A 25 -1.79 3.21 -18.72
CA VAL A 25 -2.15 4.20 -19.74
C VAL A 25 -3.40 4.93 -19.24
N GLY A 26 -3.28 6.24 -19.04
CA GLY A 26 -4.29 7.05 -18.38
C GLY A 26 -5.62 6.97 -19.12
N LEU A 27 -6.67 6.50 -18.44
CA LEU A 27 -8.04 6.63 -18.95
C LEU A 27 -8.48 8.06 -18.72
N LEU A 28 -8.53 8.86 -19.79
CA LEU A 28 -9.08 10.21 -19.77
C LEU A 28 -10.53 10.19 -20.25
N SER A 29 -11.39 10.96 -19.58
CA SER A 29 -12.79 11.14 -19.98
C SER A 29 -13.23 12.54 -19.60
N ILE A 30 -13.84 13.25 -20.53
CA ILE A 30 -14.50 14.54 -20.27
C ILE A 30 -15.92 14.21 -19.80
N LEU A 31 -16.33 14.78 -18.67
CA LEU A 31 -17.61 14.51 -18.02
C LEU A 31 -18.31 15.82 -17.72
N GLU A 32 -19.63 15.82 -17.84
CA GLU A 32 -20.48 16.92 -17.40
C GLU A 32 -21.13 16.58 -16.04
N LEU A 33 -21.37 17.60 -15.24
CA LEU A 33 -22.14 17.46 -14.00
C LEU A 33 -23.63 17.46 -14.34
N ASP A 34 -24.40 16.67 -13.60
CA ASP A 34 -25.86 16.78 -13.68
C ASP A 34 -26.38 18.02 -12.94
N SER A 35 -27.70 18.24 -13.01
CA SER A 35 -28.36 19.39 -12.37
C SER A 35 -28.24 19.43 -10.84
N LYS A 36 -27.81 18.34 -10.21
CA LYS A 36 -27.58 18.23 -8.76
C LYS A 36 -26.08 18.27 -8.41
N GLY A 37 -25.21 18.54 -9.37
CA GLY A 37 -23.76 18.59 -9.18
C GLY A 37 -23.11 17.22 -9.01
N ARG A 38 -23.76 16.12 -9.46
CA ARG A 38 -23.20 14.77 -9.37
C ARG A 38 -22.35 14.46 -10.61
N LEU A 39 -21.24 13.77 -10.38
CA LEU A 39 -20.37 13.23 -11.43
C LEU A 39 -20.58 11.72 -11.56
N THR A 40 -20.86 11.23 -12.77
CA THR A 40 -20.98 9.80 -13.03
C THR A 40 -19.64 9.23 -13.49
N ILE A 41 -19.02 8.37 -12.67
CA ILE A 41 -17.76 7.71 -13.04
C ILE A 41 -18.04 6.65 -14.11
N PRO A 42 -17.41 6.73 -15.30
CA PRO A 42 -17.60 5.75 -16.37
C PRO A 42 -17.28 4.32 -15.91
N LYS A 43 -18.04 3.34 -16.40
CA LYS A 43 -17.89 1.91 -16.05
C LYS A 43 -16.45 1.43 -16.17
N LYS A 44 -15.78 1.75 -17.28
CA LYS A 44 -14.38 1.37 -17.54
C LYS A 44 -13.41 1.90 -16.48
N LEU A 45 -13.65 3.11 -15.97
CA LEU A 45 -12.81 3.71 -14.92
C LEU A 45 -13.12 3.09 -13.55
N ARG A 46 -14.39 2.80 -13.26
CA ARG A 46 -14.80 2.08 -12.04
C ARG A 46 -14.16 0.69 -11.96
N GLU A 47 -14.21 -0.07 -13.06
CA GLU A 47 -13.60 -1.41 -13.15
C GLU A 47 -12.07 -1.34 -13.08
N ALA A 48 -11.45 -0.38 -13.78
CA ALA A 48 -10.02 -0.21 -13.71
C ALA A 48 -9.56 0.13 -12.28
N LEU A 49 -10.25 1.02 -11.57
CA LEU A 49 -9.84 1.43 -10.23
C LEU A 49 -10.42 0.56 -9.09
N ASN A 50 -11.12 -0.53 -9.42
CA ASN A 50 -11.85 -1.36 -8.45
C ASN A 50 -12.73 -0.53 -7.49
N ILE A 51 -13.43 0.47 -8.04
CA ILE A 51 -14.33 1.33 -7.26
C ILE A 51 -15.60 0.54 -6.96
N GLU A 52 -15.82 0.26 -5.68
CA GLU A 52 -17.03 -0.38 -5.19
C GLU A 52 -18.05 0.69 -4.75
N ARG A 53 -18.35 0.78 -3.45
CA ARG A 53 -19.44 1.60 -2.91
C ARG A 53 -19.00 2.98 -2.43
N LYS A 54 -17.75 3.12 -1.97
CA LYS A 54 -17.26 4.34 -1.32
C LYS A 54 -15.97 4.82 -1.96
N VAL A 55 -15.81 6.13 -1.99
CA VAL A 55 -14.59 6.81 -2.40
C VAL A 55 -14.25 7.88 -1.38
N LEU A 56 -12.97 8.12 -1.17
CA LEU A 56 -12.44 9.28 -0.49
C LEU A 56 -12.18 10.38 -1.52
N VAL A 57 -12.67 11.58 -1.25
CA VAL A 57 -12.39 12.77 -2.07
C VAL A 57 -11.48 13.69 -1.28
N ILE A 58 -10.32 14.02 -1.83
CA ILE A 58 -9.34 14.92 -1.22
C ILE A 58 -9.21 16.15 -2.10
N ASN A 59 -9.30 17.33 -1.49
CA ASN A 59 -8.93 18.59 -2.15
C ASN A 59 -7.41 18.68 -2.25
N ALA A 60 -6.87 18.69 -3.48
CA ALA A 60 -5.44 18.82 -3.75
C ALA A 60 -5.01 20.26 -4.10
N GLY A 61 -5.91 21.23 -3.99
CA GLY A 61 -5.70 22.64 -4.32
C GLY A 61 -6.22 22.99 -5.71
N ASP A 62 -5.58 22.47 -6.75
CA ASP A 62 -5.91 22.69 -8.17
C ASP A 62 -6.85 21.64 -8.76
N HIS A 63 -7.00 20.49 -8.09
CA HIS A 63 -7.90 19.41 -8.50
C HIS A 63 -8.45 18.61 -7.30
N LEU A 64 -9.39 17.71 -7.59
CA LEU A 64 -9.88 16.72 -6.64
C LEU A 64 -9.20 15.38 -6.91
N LYS A 65 -8.68 14.74 -5.86
CA LYS A 65 -8.27 13.33 -5.91
C LYS A 65 -9.42 12.46 -5.43
N VAL A 66 -9.79 11.46 -6.23
CA VAL A 66 -10.80 10.47 -5.89
C VAL A 66 -10.11 9.12 -5.71
N ILE A 67 -10.18 8.59 -4.50
CA ILE A 67 -9.49 7.35 -4.10
C ILE A 67 -10.55 6.31 -3.74
N PRO A 68 -10.56 5.12 -4.37
CA PRO A 68 -11.43 4.02 -3.96
C PRO A 68 -11.16 3.66 -2.49
N LEU A 69 -12.22 3.52 -1.70
CA LEU A 69 -12.09 2.99 -0.34
C LEU A 69 -12.39 1.49 -0.37
N PRO A 70 -11.50 0.64 0.17
CA PRO A 70 -11.76 -0.79 0.27
C PRO A 70 -12.96 -1.03 1.19
N SER A 71 -13.66 -2.15 0.98
CA SER A 71 -14.74 -2.57 1.84
C SER A 71 -14.25 -2.94 3.25
N ASP A 72 -13.06 -3.56 3.33
CA ASP A 72 -12.33 -3.80 4.57
C ASP A 72 -11.01 -2.99 4.58
N PRO A 73 -10.83 -2.00 5.47
CA PRO A 73 -9.58 -1.25 5.60
C PRO A 73 -8.36 -2.12 5.89
N PHE A 74 -8.52 -3.28 6.54
CA PHE A 74 -7.40 -4.14 6.91
C PHE A 74 -6.81 -4.91 5.74
N GLU A 75 -7.58 -5.17 4.67
CA GLU A 75 -7.06 -5.80 3.45
C GLU A 75 -5.91 -4.98 2.82
N VAL A 76 -6.00 -3.65 2.89
CA VAL A 76 -4.96 -2.76 2.36
C VAL A 76 -3.75 -2.65 3.29
N LEU A 77 -3.92 -3.01 4.57
CA LEU A 77 -2.85 -2.96 5.57
C LEU A 77 -2.05 -4.27 5.64
N GLU A 78 -2.52 -5.35 5.01
CA GLU A 78 -1.80 -6.62 4.98
C GLU A 78 -0.44 -6.45 4.28
N GLY A 79 0.65 -6.78 5.00
CA GLY A 79 2.01 -6.58 4.49
C GLY A 79 2.48 -5.13 4.44
N ALA A 80 1.67 -4.14 4.82
CA ALA A 80 2.10 -2.74 4.90
C ALA A 80 3.24 -2.56 5.93
N LEU A 81 3.32 -3.45 6.91
CA LEU A 81 4.39 -3.53 7.90
C LEU A 81 5.10 -4.89 7.80
N ASP A 82 6.05 -5.02 6.86
CA ASP A 82 6.99 -6.14 6.85
C ASP A 82 8.17 -5.85 7.79
N LEU A 83 7.95 -6.12 9.07
CA LEU A 83 8.95 -5.88 10.10
C LEU A 83 9.89 -7.08 10.21
N LYS A 84 11.15 -6.88 9.84
CA LYS A 84 12.22 -7.89 10.03
C LYS A 84 12.48 -8.25 11.50
N LYS A 85 12.01 -7.41 12.43
CA LYS A 85 12.17 -7.56 13.87
C LYS A 85 10.81 -7.49 14.55
N PRO A 86 10.59 -8.26 15.63
CA PRO A 86 9.41 -8.12 16.46
C PRO A 86 9.26 -6.68 16.98
N PHE A 87 8.01 -6.24 17.13
CA PHE A 87 7.69 -4.90 17.59
C PHE A 87 8.36 -4.53 18.93
N GLY A 88 8.52 -5.50 19.83
CA GLY A 88 9.20 -5.31 21.11
C GLY A 88 10.68 -4.92 20.97
N GLU A 89 11.39 -5.44 19.96
CA GLU A 89 12.77 -5.06 19.70
C GLU A 89 12.86 -3.65 19.11
N LEU A 90 11.95 -3.31 18.19
CA LEU A 90 11.87 -1.98 17.61
C LEU A 90 11.58 -0.93 18.68
N ARG A 91 10.65 -1.23 19.60
CA ARG A 91 10.33 -0.36 20.74
C ARG A 91 11.58 -0.09 21.60
N LYS A 92 12.30 -1.15 22.01
CA LYS A 92 13.52 -1.00 22.81
C LYS A 92 14.58 -0.15 22.10
N GLY A 93 14.73 -0.34 20.78
CA GLY A 93 15.63 0.47 19.97
C GLY A 93 15.23 1.94 19.94
N ALA A 94 13.92 2.23 19.81
CA ALA A 94 13.40 3.59 19.83
C ALA A 94 13.59 4.27 21.20
N GLU A 95 13.34 3.56 22.30
CA GLU A 95 13.56 4.05 23.67
C GLU A 95 15.04 4.40 23.89
N PHE A 96 15.95 3.51 23.50
CA PHE A 96 17.39 3.77 23.61
C PHE A 96 17.84 4.98 22.78
N LEU A 97 17.35 5.11 21.54
CA LEU A 97 17.68 6.26 20.68
C LEU A 97 17.19 7.57 21.32
N ALA A 98 15.95 7.58 21.81
CA ALA A 98 15.34 8.74 22.45
C ALA A 98 16.11 9.16 23.71
N GLU A 99 16.60 8.21 24.52
CA GLU A 99 17.43 8.50 25.68
C GLU A 99 18.78 9.14 25.30
N LYS A 100 19.40 8.68 24.21
CA LYS A 100 20.65 9.29 23.71
C LYS A 100 20.45 10.71 23.22
N GLU A 101 19.42 10.93 22.42
CA GLU A 101 19.06 12.27 21.93
C GLU A 101 18.76 13.23 23.09
N ALA A 102 18.04 12.78 24.11
CA ALA A 102 17.75 13.57 25.30
C ALA A 102 19.01 13.93 26.11
N ARG A 103 20.04 13.07 26.07
CA ARG A 103 21.35 13.31 26.69
C ARG A 103 22.29 14.15 25.81
N GLY A 104 21.94 14.39 24.55
CA GLY A 104 22.76 15.12 23.59
C GLY A 104 23.94 14.33 23.04
N GLU A 105 23.85 12.99 23.02
CA GLU A 105 24.86 12.06 22.46
C GLU A 105 24.56 11.62 21.03
#